data_AF-A0A946CQR8-F1
#
_entry.id   AF-A0A946CQR8-F1
#
_cell.length_a   1.000
_cell.length_b   1.000
_cell.length_c   1.000
_cell.angle_alpha   90.00
_cell.angle_beta   90.00
_cell.angle_gamma   90.00
#
_symmetry.space_group_name_H-M   'P 1'
#
loop_
_entity.id
_entity.type
_entity.pdbx_description
1 polymer ?
#
loop_
_entity_poly.entity_id
_entity_poly.type
_entity_poly.pdbx_seq_one_letter_code
_entity_poly.pdbx_strand_id
1 'polypeptide(L)'
;MTVLMSIRKFAGTGVLAVIFTGAMMSAAMAELRIDITRGTSEPMPIAITDFNGASSSEKKFGTNIAGVIADDLERSGLFQPLDKRSFIQTSQAMNSLPRFGDWRVINAQALVQGRAEMVSDGRLRVEFRLWDVFAEQQMVGLAYFTVPDNWRRIGHIIADSIYKRITGESGYFDTRIVYIAETGKQDRRVKRLAIMDQDGA
;
A
#
# COMPACT_ATOMS: atom_id res chain seq x y z
N MET A 1 -37.32 76.50 -43.04
CA MET A 1 -35.88 76.23 -43.30
C MET A 1 -35.71 74.71 -43.27
N THR A 2 -36.39 73.98 -44.14
CA THR A 2 -35.99 73.64 -45.52
C THR A 2 -34.71 72.79 -45.54
N VAL A 3 -34.84 71.46 -45.56
CA VAL A 3 -34.10 70.60 -46.51
C VAL A 3 -34.97 69.39 -46.84
N LEU A 4 -35.19 69.20 -48.13
CA LEU A 4 -35.90 68.13 -48.80
C LEU A 4 -34.85 67.10 -49.26
N MET A 5 -35.03 65.79 -49.01
CA MET A 5 -34.40 64.77 -49.87
C MET A 5 -35.08 63.39 -49.82
N SER A 6 -35.92 63.16 -50.84
CA SER A 6 -36.08 61.96 -51.68
C SER A 6 -35.90 60.53 -51.10
N ILE A 7 -37.04 59.91 -50.83
CA ILE A 7 -37.52 58.54 -51.20
C ILE A 7 -36.51 57.58 -51.88
N ARG A 8 -36.35 56.37 -51.31
CA ARG A 8 -36.38 55.09 -52.05
C ARG A 8 -37.19 54.04 -51.28
N LYS A 9 -38.04 53.33 -52.04
CA LYS A 9 -39.08 52.38 -51.63
C LYS A 9 -38.57 50.94 -51.57
N PHE A 10 -39.48 50.07 -51.13
CA PHE A 10 -39.53 48.59 -51.18
C PHE A 10 -38.87 47.90 -49.99
N ALA A 11 -39.41 46.87 -49.35
CA ALA A 11 -40.64 46.05 -49.39
C ALA A 11 -40.24 44.79 -48.58
N GLY A 12 -41.05 44.05 -47.86
CA GLY A 12 -42.46 44.10 -47.53
C GLY A 12 -42.67 43.26 -46.26
N THR A 13 -43.81 43.52 -45.62
CA THR A 13 -44.71 42.58 -44.92
C THR A 13 -44.33 41.09 -45.08
N GLY A 14 -44.13 40.26 -44.06
CA GLY A 14 -44.71 40.28 -42.72
C GLY A 14 -46.03 39.50 -42.68
N VAL A 15 -45.98 38.16 -42.61
CA VAL A 15 -47.09 37.32 -42.11
C VAL A 15 -46.51 36.13 -41.34
N LEU A 16 -47.00 36.00 -40.10
CA LEU A 16 -46.69 35.02 -39.07
C LEU A 16 -47.04 33.57 -39.47
N ALA A 17 -46.15 32.64 -39.13
CA ALA A 17 -46.50 31.26 -38.79
C ALA A 17 -45.65 30.85 -37.58
N VAL A 18 -46.18 31.03 -36.37
CA VAL A 18 -45.52 30.55 -35.14
C VAL A 18 -45.97 29.11 -34.90
N ILE A 19 -45.13 28.17 -35.32
CA ILE A 19 -45.24 26.75 -34.97
C ILE A 19 -44.64 26.61 -33.56
N PHE A 20 -45.48 26.28 -32.59
CA PHE A 20 -45.09 26.06 -31.20
C PHE A 20 -44.55 24.64 -31.04
N THR A 21 -43.27 24.44 -31.37
CA THR A 21 -42.59 23.15 -31.17
C THR A 21 -42.11 23.07 -29.72
N GLY A 22 -42.87 22.38 -28.87
CA GLY A 22 -42.48 22.08 -27.50
C GLY A 22 -41.24 21.18 -27.47
N ALA A 23 -40.09 21.76 -27.15
CA ALA A 23 -38.87 21.00 -26.89
C ALA A 23 -39.02 20.28 -25.54
N MET A 24 -39.11 18.94 -25.58
CA MET A 24 -38.95 18.11 -24.39
C MET A 24 -37.54 18.30 -23.84
N MET A 25 -37.41 19.05 -22.74
CA MET A 25 -36.17 19.11 -21.99
C MET A 25 -35.96 17.76 -21.30
N SER A 26 -35.09 16.93 -21.87
CA SER A 26 -34.50 15.80 -21.17
C SER A 26 -33.73 16.34 -19.96
N ALA A 27 -34.14 15.96 -18.76
CA ALA A 27 -33.35 16.18 -17.56
C ALA A 27 -32.08 15.33 -17.69
N ALA A 28 -30.97 15.98 -18.07
CA ALA A 28 -29.67 15.34 -18.07
C ALA A 28 -29.30 14.98 -16.62
N MET A 29 -29.41 13.69 -16.29
CA MET A 29 -28.89 13.14 -15.05
C MET A 29 -27.37 13.24 -15.10
N ALA A 30 -26.83 14.29 -14.47
CA ALA A 30 -25.40 14.39 -14.21
C ALA A 30 -25.06 13.35 -13.13
N GLU A 31 -24.74 12.14 -13.57
CA GLU A 31 -24.17 11.12 -12.70
C GLU A 31 -22.85 11.65 -12.15
N LEU A 32 -22.79 11.81 -10.82
CA LEU A 32 -21.59 12.23 -10.12
C LEU A 32 -20.53 11.14 -10.30
N ARG A 33 -19.69 11.28 -11.32
CA ARG A 33 -18.43 10.53 -11.40
C ARG A 33 -17.48 11.14 -10.39
N ILE A 34 -17.31 10.48 -9.25
CA ILE A 34 -16.16 10.73 -8.39
C ILE A 34 -14.94 10.23 -9.16
N ASP A 35 -14.32 11.13 -9.90
CA ASP A 35 -12.98 10.92 -10.42
C ASP A 35 -12.04 11.03 -9.22
N ILE A 36 -11.55 9.88 -8.73
CA ILE A 36 -10.52 9.86 -7.70
C ILE A 36 -9.23 10.30 -8.39
N THR A 37 -9.08 11.60 -8.61
CA THR A 37 -7.78 12.21 -8.88
C THR A 37 -6.88 11.85 -7.71
N ARG A 38 -5.93 10.93 -7.99
CA ARG A 38 -4.92 10.39 -7.09
C ARG A 38 -4.57 11.40 -6.00
N GLY A 39 -4.91 11.10 -4.75
CA GLY A 39 -4.26 11.77 -3.64
C GLY A 39 -2.78 11.47 -3.76
N THR A 40 -1.96 12.48 -4.06
CA THR A 40 -0.51 12.37 -3.91
C THR A 40 -0.22 12.32 -2.41
N SER A 41 -0.42 11.15 -1.80
CA SER A 41 0.11 10.87 -0.47
C SER A 41 1.57 10.51 -0.68
N GLU A 42 2.49 11.32 -0.16
CA GLU A 42 3.89 10.92 -0.08
C GLU A 42 3.97 9.68 0.84
N PRO A 43 4.58 8.56 0.38
CA PRO A 43 4.69 7.38 1.21
C PRO A 43 5.53 7.66 2.45
N MET A 44 5.13 7.13 3.60
CA MET A 44 5.81 7.33 4.87
C MET A 44 7.16 6.58 4.88
N PRO A 45 8.31 7.28 5.06
CA PRO A 45 9.60 6.63 5.18
C PRO A 45 9.68 5.75 6.43
N ILE A 46 10.03 4.47 6.24
CA ILE A 46 10.14 3.48 7.32
C ILE A 46 11.48 2.75 7.23
N ALA A 47 12.20 2.67 8.33
CA ALA A 47 13.43 1.89 8.43
C ALA A 47 13.10 0.48 8.92
N ILE A 48 13.44 -0.54 8.13
CA ILE A 48 13.22 -1.95 8.50
C ILE A 48 14.59 -2.63 8.62
N THR A 49 15.02 -2.85 9.85
CA THR A 49 16.31 -3.51 10.11
C THR A 49 16.22 -5.02 9.94
N ASP A 50 17.34 -5.65 9.61
CA ASP A 50 17.42 -7.11 9.66
C ASP A 50 17.14 -7.60 11.08
N PHE A 51 16.36 -8.67 11.20
CA PHE A 51 16.09 -9.22 12.50
C PHE A 51 17.32 -10.00 12.97
N ASN A 52 17.74 -9.76 14.22
CA ASN A 52 18.93 -10.38 14.76
C ASN A 52 18.73 -11.89 14.97
N GLY A 53 19.82 -12.65 14.97
CA GLY A 53 19.86 -14.07 15.28
C GLY A 53 21.24 -14.47 15.77
N ALA A 54 21.35 -15.50 16.61
CA ALA A 54 22.62 -15.97 17.15
C ALA A 54 23.37 -16.84 16.11
N SER A 55 22.65 -17.73 15.43
CA SER A 55 23.17 -18.60 14.39
C SER A 55 23.04 -18.00 12.98
N SER A 56 23.77 -18.57 12.02
CA SER A 56 23.64 -18.20 10.60
C SER A 56 22.23 -18.46 10.04
N SER A 57 21.58 -19.54 10.50
CA SER A 57 20.22 -19.90 10.11
C SER A 57 19.21 -18.86 10.60
N GLU A 58 19.30 -18.47 11.87
CA GLU A 58 18.44 -17.44 12.47
C GLU A 58 18.61 -16.08 11.79
N LYS A 59 19.85 -15.69 11.48
CA LYS A 59 20.12 -14.46 10.71
C LYS A 59 19.48 -14.52 9.32
N LYS A 60 19.53 -15.68 8.66
CA LYS A 60 18.87 -15.87 7.34
C LYS A 60 17.35 -15.72 7.46
N PHE A 61 16.73 -16.33 8.47
CA PHE A 61 15.30 -16.10 8.74
C PHE A 61 15.03 -14.62 8.98
N GLY A 62 15.88 -13.96 9.78
CA GLY A 62 15.69 -12.55 10.11
C GLY A 62 15.77 -11.61 8.91
N THR A 63 16.75 -11.81 8.03
CA THR A 63 16.86 -11.04 6.77
C THR A 63 15.68 -11.31 5.83
N ASN A 64 15.27 -12.57 5.70
CA ASN A 64 14.15 -12.94 4.85
C ASN A 64 12.82 -12.36 5.34
N ILE A 65 12.56 -12.40 6.65
CA ILE A 65 11.37 -11.81 7.28
C ILE A 65 11.36 -10.30 7.07
N ALA A 66 12.49 -9.62 7.32
CA ALA A 66 12.61 -8.18 7.08
C ALA A 66 12.35 -7.81 5.61
N GLY A 67 12.78 -8.65 4.66
CA GLY A 67 12.48 -8.49 3.24
C GLY A 67 10.99 -8.55 2.94
N VAL A 68 10.29 -9.58 3.43
CA VAL A 68 8.83 -9.70 3.24
C VAL A 68 8.08 -8.49 3.80
N ILE A 69 8.44 -8.04 5.00
CA ILE A 69 7.82 -6.87 5.62
C ILE A 69 8.04 -5.62 4.75
N ALA A 70 9.25 -5.42 4.23
CA ALA A 70 9.55 -4.29 3.35
C ALA A 70 8.73 -4.35 2.07
N ASP A 71 8.71 -5.50 1.39
CA ASP A 71 8.00 -5.69 0.13
C ASP A 71 6.49 -5.47 0.31
N ASP A 72 5.88 -5.98 1.38
CA ASP A 72 4.45 -5.80 1.67
C ASP A 72 4.09 -4.33 1.90
N LEU A 73 4.85 -3.66 2.76
CA LEU A 73 4.60 -2.26 3.09
C LEU A 73 4.84 -1.35 1.88
N GLU A 74 5.87 -1.60 1.07
CA GLU A 74 6.10 -0.87 -0.18
C GLU A 74 4.96 -1.08 -1.18
N ARG A 75 4.50 -2.32 -1.36
CA ARG A 75 3.38 -2.64 -2.27
C ARG A 75 2.06 -1.97 -1.90
N SER A 76 1.88 -1.58 -0.65
CA SER A 76 0.70 -0.79 -0.23
C SER A 76 0.67 0.62 -0.82
N GLY A 77 1.82 1.16 -1.23
CA GLY A 77 1.97 2.55 -1.67
C GLY A 77 1.92 3.59 -0.56
N LEU A 78 1.69 3.18 0.70
CA LEU A 78 1.63 4.08 1.86
C LEU A 78 2.97 4.23 2.58
N PHE A 79 3.92 3.32 2.32
CA PHE A 79 5.22 3.28 2.98
C PHE A 79 6.35 3.31 1.96
N GLN A 80 7.47 3.90 2.38
CA GLN A 80 8.73 3.86 1.66
C GLN A 80 9.79 3.20 2.56
N PRO A 81 10.02 1.88 2.41
CA PRO A 81 11.15 1.24 3.07
C PRO A 81 12.47 1.88 2.64
N LEU A 82 13.26 2.32 3.61
CA LEU A 82 14.56 2.95 3.36
C LEU A 82 15.62 1.91 2.97
N ASP A 83 16.52 2.27 2.04
CA ASP A 83 17.67 1.41 1.68
C ASP A 83 18.55 1.18 2.93
N LYS A 84 18.80 -0.07 3.25
CA LYS A 84 19.64 -0.50 4.38
C LYS A 84 21.05 0.11 4.33
N ARG A 85 21.57 0.47 3.15
CA ARG A 85 22.86 1.16 2.99
C ARG A 85 22.88 2.57 3.61
N SER A 86 21.71 3.19 3.79
CA SER A 86 21.59 4.48 4.48
C SER A 86 21.69 4.35 6.01
N PHE A 87 21.54 3.15 6.56
CA PHE A 87 21.44 2.97 8.00
C PHE A 87 22.78 3.26 8.69
N ILE A 88 22.80 4.30 9.53
CA ILE A 88 23.94 4.65 10.37
C ILE A 88 24.11 3.64 11.51
N GLN A 89 22.98 3.14 12.01
CA GLN A 89 22.91 2.12 13.07
C GLN A 89 22.48 0.78 12.47
N THR A 90 23.21 -0.30 12.76
CA THR A 90 22.82 -1.66 12.39
C THR A 90 21.81 -2.28 13.37
N SER A 91 21.32 -3.47 13.05
CA SER A 91 20.43 -4.24 13.91
C SER A 91 21.04 -4.38 15.32
N GLN A 92 20.37 -3.82 16.31
CA GLN A 92 20.77 -3.90 17.71
C GLN A 92 19.94 -4.96 18.43
N ALA A 93 20.48 -5.50 19.53
CA ALA A 93 19.75 -6.41 20.40
C ALA A 93 18.40 -5.80 20.81
N MET A 94 17.35 -6.62 20.89
CA MET A 94 16.00 -6.17 21.28
C MET A 94 15.93 -5.50 22.65
N ASN A 95 16.98 -5.63 23.47
CA ASN A 95 17.02 -5.08 24.82
C ASN A 95 17.66 -3.69 24.89
N SER A 96 18.19 -3.14 23.80
CA SER A 96 18.70 -1.77 23.76
C SER A 96 17.75 -0.82 23.03
N LEU A 97 17.70 0.43 23.49
CA LEU A 97 16.94 1.48 22.81
C LEU A 97 17.65 1.87 21.50
N PRO A 98 16.90 2.11 20.41
CA PRO A 98 17.46 2.73 19.22
C PRO A 98 18.08 4.09 19.52
N ARG A 99 19.16 4.44 18.83
CA ARG A 99 19.66 5.82 18.81
C ARG A 99 18.81 6.60 17.82
N PHE A 100 17.65 7.10 18.28
CA PHE A 100 16.66 7.76 17.42
C PHE A 100 17.23 8.91 16.57
N GLY A 101 18.25 9.61 17.06
CA GLY A 101 18.97 10.62 16.28
C GLY A 101 19.54 10.11 14.96
N ASP A 102 20.12 8.90 14.94
CA ASP A 102 20.69 8.27 13.74
C ASP A 102 19.60 8.03 12.67
N TRP A 103 18.40 7.68 13.11
CA TRP A 103 17.25 7.39 12.24
C TRP A 103 16.59 8.66 11.70
N ARG A 104 16.55 9.73 12.52
CA ARG A 104 16.07 11.05 12.09
C ARG A 104 16.93 11.65 10.98
N VAL A 105 18.24 11.45 11.01
CA VAL A 105 19.18 11.95 9.97
C VAL A 105 18.86 11.40 8.58
N ILE A 106 18.35 10.17 8.51
CA ILE A 106 17.95 9.53 7.24
C ILE A 106 16.45 9.65 6.96
N ASN A 107 15.76 10.56 7.65
CA ASN A 107 14.33 10.84 7.53
C ASN A 107 13.40 9.65 7.81
N ALA A 108 13.83 8.66 8.58
CA ALA A 108 12.95 7.58 9.00
C ALA A 108 11.88 8.13 9.98
N GLN A 109 10.60 7.95 9.66
CA GLN A 109 9.51 8.33 10.57
C GLN A 109 9.18 7.18 11.53
N ALA A 110 9.25 5.95 11.03
CA ALA A 110 9.08 4.73 11.80
C ALA A 110 10.30 3.82 11.70
N LEU A 111 10.55 3.04 12.74
CA LEU A 111 11.62 2.06 12.79
C LEU A 111 11.09 0.69 13.25
N VAL A 112 11.40 -0.33 12.46
CA VAL A 112 11.14 -1.73 12.77
C VAL A 112 12.44 -2.42 13.13
N GLN A 113 12.45 -3.05 14.30
CA GLN A 113 13.53 -3.92 14.74
C GLN A 113 12.95 -5.26 15.17
N GLY A 114 13.73 -6.33 15.01
CA GLY A 114 13.31 -7.64 15.47
C GLY A 114 14.44 -8.61 15.78
N ARG A 115 14.03 -9.80 16.18
CA ARG A 115 14.89 -10.96 16.43
C ARG A 115 14.17 -12.23 16.01
N ALA A 116 14.92 -13.11 15.37
CA ALA A 116 14.53 -14.46 15.02
C ALA A 116 15.41 -15.44 15.82
N GLU A 117 14.80 -16.40 16.50
CA GLU A 117 15.47 -17.36 17.37
C GLU A 117 14.84 -18.74 17.21
N MET A 118 15.67 -19.76 17.07
CA MET A 118 15.26 -21.15 17.17
C MET A 118 15.18 -21.53 18.65
N VAL A 119 13.99 -21.82 19.13
CA VAL A 119 13.79 -22.27 20.51
C VAL A 119 14.06 -23.78 20.64
N SER A 120 14.29 -24.25 21.87
CA SER A 120 14.71 -25.63 22.16
C SER A 120 13.73 -26.70 21.70
N ASP A 121 12.46 -26.35 21.51
CA ASP A 121 11.41 -27.24 20.99
C ASP A 121 11.38 -27.33 19.45
N GLY A 122 12.32 -26.69 18.76
CA GLY A 122 12.45 -26.70 17.30
C GLY A 122 11.58 -25.68 16.57
N ARG A 123 10.81 -24.85 17.28
CA ARG A 123 10.05 -23.75 16.67
C ARG A 123 10.92 -22.52 16.42
N LEU A 124 10.49 -21.71 15.46
CA LEU A 124 11.02 -20.38 15.22
C LEU A 124 10.21 -19.37 16.03
N ARG A 125 10.87 -18.66 16.95
CA ARG A 125 10.34 -17.50 17.66
C ARG A 125 10.78 -16.24 16.93
N VAL A 126 9.83 -15.38 16.58
CA VAL A 126 10.08 -14.08 15.95
C VAL A 126 9.48 -13.00 16.82
N GLU A 127 10.29 -12.08 17.28
CA GLU A 127 9.83 -10.90 18.02
C GLU A 127 10.18 -9.64 17.24
N PHE A 128 9.30 -8.64 17.30
CA PHE A 128 9.55 -7.36 16.67
C PHE A 128 9.03 -6.21 17.53
N ARG A 129 9.56 -5.02 17.27
CA ARG A 129 9.11 -3.75 17.81
C ARG A 129 9.00 -2.73 16.69
N LEU A 130 7.90 -1.98 16.72
CA LEU A 130 7.68 -0.80 15.90
C LEU A 130 7.85 0.43 16.80
N TRP A 131 8.69 1.34 16.37
CA TRP A 131 8.99 2.60 17.05
C TRP A 131 8.55 3.79 16.21
N ASP A 132 8.02 4.79 16.87
CA ASP A 132 7.96 6.15 16.37
C ASP A 132 9.32 6.81 16.61
N VAL A 133 9.98 7.24 15.54
CA VAL A 133 11.35 7.78 15.61
C VAL A 133 11.38 9.19 16.19
N PHE A 134 10.33 9.98 16.00
CA PHE A 134 10.26 11.36 16.47
C PHE A 134 9.75 11.46 17.91
N ALA A 135 8.73 10.67 18.24
CA ALA A 135 8.22 10.57 19.60
C ALA A 135 9.13 9.72 20.51
N GLU A 136 10.06 8.96 19.93
CA GLU A 136 10.97 8.05 20.63
C GLU A 136 10.20 7.00 21.47
N GLN A 137 9.05 6.57 20.95
CA GLN A 137 8.09 5.72 21.65
C GLN A 137 7.84 4.40 20.93
N GLN A 138 7.70 3.33 21.70
CA GLN A 138 7.29 2.04 21.16
C GLN A 138 5.79 2.08 20.84
N MET A 139 5.46 1.87 19.57
CA MET A 139 4.08 1.81 19.10
C MET A 139 3.47 0.43 19.25
N VAL A 140 4.24 -0.62 18.94
CA VAL A 140 3.86 -2.04 18.99
C VAL A 140 5.08 -2.89 19.36
N GLY A 141 4.88 -3.98 20.10
CA GLY A 141 5.87 -5.02 20.27
C GLY A 141 5.20 -6.37 20.52
N LEU A 142 5.48 -7.36 19.68
CA LEU A 142 4.85 -8.68 19.73
C LEU A 142 5.88 -9.79 19.49
N ALA A 143 5.52 -11.01 19.89
CA ALA A 143 6.28 -12.21 19.60
C ALA A 143 5.36 -13.30 19.04
N TYR A 144 5.83 -13.98 18.00
CA TYR A 144 5.15 -15.08 17.35
C TYR A 144 6.00 -16.33 17.39
N PHE A 145 5.34 -17.49 17.40
CA PHE A 145 5.97 -18.79 17.31
C PHE A 145 5.40 -19.51 16.09
N THR A 146 6.28 -20.15 15.32
CA THR A 146 5.89 -20.92 14.13
C THR A 146 6.83 -22.09 13.92
N VAL A 147 6.46 -22.99 13.01
CA VAL A 147 7.43 -23.95 12.46
C VAL A 147 8.35 -23.23 11.46
N PRO A 148 9.63 -23.61 11.34
CA PRO A 148 10.59 -22.90 10.49
C PRO A 148 10.14 -22.74 9.03
N ASP A 149 9.43 -23.72 8.48
CA ASP A 149 8.95 -23.68 7.09
C ASP A 149 7.91 -22.57 6.83
N ASN A 150 7.23 -22.10 7.88
CA ASN A 150 6.17 -21.10 7.80
C ASN A 150 6.66 -19.70 8.26
N TRP A 151 7.95 -19.42 8.08
CA TRP A 151 8.56 -18.13 8.42
C TRP A 151 7.99 -16.97 7.59
N ARG A 152 7.63 -17.22 6.33
CA ARG A 152 7.16 -16.19 5.39
C ARG A 152 5.85 -15.56 5.86
N ARG A 153 4.90 -16.40 6.29
CA ARG A 153 3.65 -15.97 6.91
C ARG A 153 3.85 -15.05 8.11
N ILE A 154 4.92 -15.23 8.88
CA ILE A 154 5.22 -14.32 9.99
C ILE A 154 5.59 -12.93 9.48
N GLY A 155 6.31 -12.82 8.36
CA GLY A 155 6.59 -11.53 7.71
C GLY A 155 5.29 -10.79 7.36
N HIS A 156 4.35 -11.49 6.72
CA HIS A 156 3.02 -10.97 6.38
C HIS A 156 2.22 -10.49 7.60
N ILE A 157 2.16 -11.30 8.68
CA ILE A 157 1.45 -10.91 9.91
C ILE A 157 2.08 -9.69 10.58
N ILE A 158 3.41 -9.57 10.54
CA ILE A 158 4.12 -8.40 11.09
C ILE A 158 3.80 -7.17 10.24
N ALA A 159 3.83 -7.28 8.90
CA ALA A 159 3.43 -6.21 8.00
C ALA A 159 1.98 -5.75 8.26
N ASP A 160 1.05 -6.69 8.43
CA ASP A 160 -0.35 -6.37 8.79
C ASP A 160 -0.44 -5.63 10.13
N SER A 161 0.37 -6.03 11.11
CA SER A 161 0.39 -5.40 12.43
C SER A 161 0.93 -3.96 12.36
N ILE A 162 1.97 -3.72 11.56
CA ILE A 162 2.54 -2.38 11.32
C ILE A 162 1.53 -1.52 10.56
N TYR A 163 1.00 -2.03 9.45
CA TYR A 163 -0.01 -1.36 8.63
C TYR A 163 -1.19 -0.92 9.48
N LYS A 164 -1.76 -1.83 10.27
CA LYS A 164 -2.89 -1.53 11.15
C LYS A 164 -2.57 -0.51 12.21
N ARG A 165 -1.37 -0.56 12.80
CA ARG A 165 -0.99 0.40 13.84
C ARG A 165 -0.90 1.83 13.30
N ILE A 166 -0.44 1.98 12.07
CA ILE A 166 -0.18 3.29 11.45
C ILE A 166 -1.44 3.84 10.75
N THR A 167 -2.17 2.99 10.02
CA THR A 167 -3.34 3.40 9.23
C THR A 167 -4.65 3.31 10.01
N GLY A 168 -4.72 2.45 11.03
CA GLY A 168 -5.96 2.09 11.73
C GLY A 168 -6.80 1.03 10.99
N GLU A 169 -6.41 0.63 9.77
CA GLU A 169 -7.12 -0.33 8.95
C GLU A 169 -6.55 -1.75 9.08
N SER A 170 -7.37 -2.77 8.84
CA SER A 170 -6.86 -4.15 8.80
C SER A 170 -5.96 -4.35 7.59
N GLY A 171 -4.77 -4.91 7.80
CA GLY A 171 -3.91 -5.35 6.69
C GLY A 171 -4.48 -6.56 5.94
N TYR A 172 -3.94 -6.80 4.75
CA TYR A 172 -4.36 -7.85 3.82
C TYR A 172 -3.18 -8.71 3.34
N PHE A 173 -2.02 -8.61 3.99
CA PHE A 173 -0.79 -9.26 3.57
C PHE A 173 -0.68 -10.74 3.98
N ASP A 174 -1.52 -11.24 4.89
CA ASP A 174 -1.63 -12.69 5.18
C ASP A 174 -2.81 -13.35 4.44
N THR A 175 -3.28 -12.76 3.33
CA THR A 175 -4.43 -13.28 2.58
C THR A 175 -3.99 -14.23 1.46
N ARG A 176 -4.93 -15.07 1.01
CA ARG A 176 -4.67 -16.08 -0.03
C ARG A 176 -5.70 -15.98 -1.15
N ILE A 177 -5.24 -16.16 -2.38
CA ILE A 177 -6.03 -16.12 -3.60
C ILE A 177 -6.22 -17.55 -4.11
N VAL A 178 -7.48 -17.96 -4.32
CA VAL A 178 -7.82 -19.24 -4.95
C VAL A 178 -8.11 -19.02 -6.43
N TYR A 179 -7.49 -19.80 -7.30
CA TYR A 179 -7.66 -19.68 -8.76
C TYR A 179 -7.68 -21.05 -9.44
N ILE A 180 -8.10 -21.08 -10.71
CA ILE A 180 -8.05 -22.28 -11.55
C ILE A 180 -6.81 -22.21 -12.42
N ALA A 181 -5.88 -23.12 -12.20
CA ALA A 181 -4.70 -23.30 -13.03
C ALA A 181 -5.02 -24.27 -14.19
N GLU A 182 -4.74 -23.85 -15.42
CA GLU A 182 -4.88 -24.69 -16.60
C GLU A 182 -3.52 -25.00 -17.22
N THR A 183 -3.28 -26.28 -17.54
CA THR A 183 -2.08 -26.72 -18.24
C THR A 183 -2.44 -27.68 -19.37
N GLY A 184 -1.55 -27.85 -20.35
CA GLY A 184 -1.76 -28.74 -21.50
C GLY A 184 -2.23 -28.02 -22.77
N LYS A 185 -2.38 -28.79 -23.85
CA LYS A 185 -2.82 -28.29 -25.17
C LYS A 185 -4.29 -27.89 -25.14
N GLN A 186 -4.71 -27.02 -26.07
CA GLN A 186 -6.07 -26.47 -26.11
C GLN A 186 -7.16 -27.56 -26.18
N ASP A 187 -6.90 -28.69 -26.84
CA ASP A 187 -7.80 -29.83 -26.97
C ASP A 187 -7.82 -30.75 -25.73
N ARG A 188 -6.83 -30.63 -24.84
CA ARG A 188 -6.60 -31.51 -23.69
C ARG A 188 -6.08 -30.74 -22.48
N ARG A 189 -6.86 -29.73 -22.04
CA ARG A 189 -6.52 -28.94 -20.86
C ARG A 189 -6.84 -29.71 -19.58
N VAL A 190 -5.86 -29.74 -18.67
CA VAL A 190 -6.03 -30.20 -17.30
C VAL A 190 -6.23 -28.97 -16.42
N LYS A 191 -7.39 -28.89 -15.76
CA LYS A 191 -7.73 -27.83 -14.80
C LYS A 191 -7.49 -28.29 -13.38
N ARG A 192 -6.90 -27.46 -12.54
CA ARG A 192 -6.69 -27.71 -11.11
C ARG A 192 -7.08 -26.48 -10.31
N LEU A 193 -7.62 -26.67 -9.11
CA LEU A 193 -7.72 -25.60 -8.13
C LEU A 193 -6.34 -25.38 -7.51
N ALA A 194 -5.89 -24.14 -7.49
CA ALA A 194 -4.62 -23.72 -6.91
C ALA A 194 -4.85 -22.56 -5.93
N ILE A 195 -3.94 -22.40 -4.97
CA ILE A 195 -3.95 -21.32 -3.99
C ILE A 195 -2.57 -20.67 -4.02
N MET A 196 -2.51 -19.34 -3.95
CA MET A 196 -1.29 -18.57 -3.80
C MET A 196 -1.48 -17.51 -2.72
N ASP A 197 -0.39 -17.04 -2.11
CA ASP A 197 -0.44 -15.87 -1.21
C ASP A 197 -0.74 -14.60 -2.02
N GLN A 198 -1.24 -13.51 -1.39
CA GLN A 198 -1.61 -12.31 -2.17
C GLN A 198 -0.46 -11.69 -2.95
N ASP A 199 0.78 -12.01 -2.58
CA ASP A 199 1.97 -11.54 -3.28
C ASP A 199 2.49 -12.50 -4.36
N GLY A 200 1.73 -13.56 -4.69
CA GLY A 200 1.97 -14.45 -5.81
C GLY A 200 2.92 -15.61 -5.53
N ALA A 201 3.26 -15.86 -4.26
CA ALA A 201 4.03 -17.02 -3.81
C ALA A 201 3.20 -18.31 -3.76
#